data_AF-E8PKD1-F1
#
_entry.id   AF-E8PKD1-F1
#
_cell.length_a   1.000
_cell.length_b   1.000
_cell.length_c   1.000
_cell.angle_alpha   90.00
_cell.angle_beta   90.00
_cell.angle_gamma   90.00
#
_symmetry.space_group_name_H-M   'P 1'
#
loop_
_entity.id
_entity.type
_entity.pdbx_description
1 polymer ?
#
loop_
_entity_poly.entity_id
_entity_poly.type
_entity_poly.pdbx_seq_one_letter_code
_entity_poly.pdbx_strand_id
1 'polypeptide(L)'
;MGKKIAAVTGFLLFLGLVLAQGQTQGSLDPAVRERLRAYQPVFELSSTVRLLLEMDGQRGLSFTKAQAQRLLSLLKRLRTLPDLKPKEAEKILVEIEDKILTPAQLKWLDTRRLELQRERQNRQGPPPGQGPRQGGQGPGGRAFQALLQGEPFNPFRQGRGAEDLEALIARLERR
;
A
#
# COMPACT_ATOMS: atom_id res chain seq x y z
N MET A 1 58.63 6.92 5.40
CA MET A 1 58.78 5.87 4.37
C MET A 1 58.51 4.52 5.02
N GLY A 2 57.37 3.88 4.74
CA GLY A 2 57.01 2.58 5.29
C GLY A 2 56.35 1.72 4.21
N LYS A 3 56.99 0.61 3.88
CA LYS A 3 56.64 -0.33 2.80
C LYS A 3 55.45 -1.23 3.18
N LYS A 4 54.74 -1.65 2.14
CA LYS A 4 53.65 -2.65 2.12
C LYS A 4 54.11 -4.02 2.63
N ILE A 5 53.23 -4.76 3.32
CA ILE A 5 53.19 -6.23 3.29
C ILE A 5 51.71 -6.66 3.26
N ALA A 6 51.37 -7.44 2.24
CA ALA A 6 50.13 -8.18 2.14
C ALA A 6 50.21 -9.44 3.00
N ALA A 7 49.15 -9.75 3.74
CA ALA A 7 48.92 -11.08 4.29
C ALA A 7 47.57 -11.57 3.77
N VAL A 8 47.66 -12.53 2.85
CA VAL A 8 46.57 -13.40 2.43
C VAL A 8 46.29 -14.35 3.60
N THR A 9 45.06 -14.41 4.06
CA THR A 9 44.57 -15.55 4.82
C THR A 9 43.21 -15.90 4.25
N GLY A 10 43.23 -16.92 3.39
CA GLY A 10 42.04 -17.52 2.83
C GLY A 10 41.34 -18.37 3.87
N PHE A 11 40.02 -18.45 3.73
CA PHE A 11 39.26 -19.59 4.20
C PHE A 11 38.24 -19.96 3.12
N LEU A 12 38.61 -20.94 2.32
CA LEU A 12 37.71 -21.69 1.44
C LEU A 12 37.15 -22.85 2.28
N LEU A 13 35.84 -22.86 2.51
CA LEU A 13 35.09 -24.08 2.77
C LEU A 13 33.96 -24.20 1.74
N PHE A 14 34.25 -25.01 0.72
CA PHE A 14 33.24 -25.70 -0.07
C PHE A 14 32.79 -26.93 0.71
N LEU A 15 31.48 -27.08 0.96
CA LEU A 15 30.62 -28.24 0.64
C LEU A 15 29.41 -28.27 1.58
N GLY A 16 28.23 -28.36 0.99
CA GLY A 16 26.99 -28.59 1.71
C GLY A 16 25.76 -28.28 0.85
N LEU A 17 25.69 -28.88 -0.34
CA LEU A 17 24.52 -28.83 -1.20
C LEU A 17 23.39 -29.63 -0.53
N VAL A 18 22.56 -28.99 0.29
CA VAL A 18 21.24 -29.50 0.67
C VAL A 18 20.21 -28.79 -0.18
N LEU A 19 20.05 -29.29 -1.41
CA LEU A 19 18.86 -29.01 -2.21
C LEU A 19 17.95 -30.23 -2.12
N ALA A 20 16.65 -29.92 -2.03
CA ALA A 20 15.51 -30.82 -1.97
C ALA A 20 15.07 -31.25 -0.56
N GLN A 21 14.00 -30.56 -0.14
CA GLN A 21 12.76 -31.09 0.44
C GLN A 21 12.33 -30.43 1.75
N GLY A 22 12.31 -29.09 1.74
CA GLY A 22 11.36 -28.33 2.54
C GLY A 22 10.14 -27.96 1.68
N GLN A 23 9.23 -28.91 1.47
CA GLN A 23 7.87 -28.60 1.05
C GLN A 23 7.17 -27.88 2.20
N THR A 24 7.36 -26.56 2.30
CA THR A 24 6.61 -25.70 3.20
C THR A 24 5.67 -24.83 2.37
N GLN A 25 4.39 -25.17 2.47
CA GLN A 25 3.20 -24.34 2.27
C GLN A 25 3.43 -22.94 1.66
N GLY A 26 3.05 -22.80 0.38
CA GLY A 26 2.49 -21.57 -0.18
C GLY A 26 3.47 -20.50 -0.66
N SER A 27 4.48 -20.84 -1.46
CA SER A 27 5.17 -19.80 -2.23
C SER A 27 4.25 -19.31 -3.36
N LEU A 28 3.77 -18.06 -3.27
CA LEU A 28 3.02 -17.42 -4.34
C LEU A 28 3.81 -17.53 -5.66
N ASP A 29 3.12 -17.78 -6.77
CA ASP A 29 3.70 -17.79 -8.12
C ASP A 29 4.58 -16.53 -8.33
N PRO A 30 5.81 -16.65 -8.87
CA PRO A 30 6.65 -15.51 -9.21
C PRO A 30 5.92 -14.37 -9.95
N ALA A 31 5.08 -14.70 -10.93
CA ALA A 31 4.32 -13.73 -11.73
C ALA A 31 3.29 -12.98 -10.87
N VAL A 32 2.64 -13.69 -9.95
CA VAL A 32 1.71 -13.08 -8.99
C VAL A 32 2.46 -12.14 -8.05
N ARG A 33 3.63 -12.54 -7.53
CA ARG A 33 4.46 -11.68 -6.66
C ARG A 33 4.91 -10.41 -7.36
N GLU A 34 5.35 -10.52 -8.62
CA GLU A 34 5.74 -9.38 -9.42
C GLU A 34 4.55 -8.43 -9.65
N ARG A 35 3.37 -8.96 -9.98
CA ARG A 35 2.16 -8.16 -10.14
C ARG A 35 1.78 -7.43 -8.86
N LEU A 36 1.83 -8.09 -7.70
CA LEU A 36 1.56 -7.45 -6.42
C LEU A 36 2.53 -6.31 -6.11
N ARG A 37 3.82 -6.48 -6.45
CA ARG A 37 4.83 -5.41 -6.32
C ARG A 37 4.54 -4.25 -7.28
N ALA A 38 4.24 -4.56 -8.54
CA ALA A 38 3.94 -3.55 -9.55
C ALA A 38 2.72 -2.71 -9.17
N TYR A 39 1.73 -3.30 -8.50
CA TYR A 39 0.52 -2.61 -8.03
C TYR A 39 0.67 -1.95 -6.65
N GLN A 40 1.89 -1.89 -6.07
CA GLN A 40 2.13 -1.20 -4.81
C GLN A 40 1.59 0.26 -4.81
N PRO A 41 1.77 1.08 -5.86
CA PRO A 41 1.23 2.44 -5.88
C PRO A 41 -0.30 2.49 -5.79
N VAL A 42 -0.99 1.48 -6.31
CA VAL A 42 -2.46 1.38 -6.23
C VAL A 42 -2.91 1.08 -4.80
N PHE A 43 -2.21 0.18 -4.11
CA PHE A 43 -2.49 -0.11 -2.70
C PHE A 43 -2.17 1.09 -1.80
N GLU A 44 -1.08 1.80 -2.08
CA GLU A 44 -0.73 3.03 -1.38
C GLU A 44 -1.77 4.12 -1.58
N LEU A 45 -2.25 4.32 -2.81
CA LEU A 45 -3.31 5.28 -3.09
C LEU A 45 -4.61 4.92 -2.35
N SER A 46 -5.00 3.64 -2.33
CA SER A 46 -6.16 3.18 -1.56
C SER A 46 -6.02 3.46 -0.07
N SER A 47 -4.85 3.19 0.53
CA SER A 47 -4.57 3.54 1.92
C SER A 47 -4.59 5.05 2.14
N THR A 48 -4.12 5.82 1.17
CA THR A 48 -4.07 7.29 1.21
C THR A 48 -5.46 7.87 1.23
N VAL A 49 -6.37 7.43 0.36
CA VAL A 49 -7.78 7.89 0.36
C VAL A 49 -8.42 7.72 1.74
N ARG A 50 -8.24 6.55 2.38
CA ARG A 50 -8.71 6.31 3.75
C ARG A 50 -8.09 7.27 4.77
N LEU A 51 -6.79 7.51 4.68
CA LEU A 51 -6.08 8.42 5.58
C LEU A 51 -6.48 9.89 5.36
N LEU A 52 -6.76 10.31 4.12
CA LEU A 52 -7.27 11.66 3.84
C LEU A 52 -8.64 11.87 4.51
N LEU A 53 -9.51 10.85 4.50
CA LEU A 53 -10.79 10.89 5.22
C LEU A 53 -10.60 11.01 6.74
N GLU A 54 -9.64 10.30 7.32
CA GLU A 54 -9.31 10.41 8.74
C GLU A 54 -8.70 11.79 9.08
N MET A 55 -7.79 12.28 8.23
CA MET A 55 -7.08 13.55 8.39
C MET A 55 -8.03 14.74 8.42
N ASP A 56 -9.04 14.75 7.55
CA ASP A 56 -9.97 15.88 7.44
C ASP A 56 -10.77 16.14 8.73
N GLY A 57 -10.88 15.11 9.61
CA GLY A 57 -11.48 15.21 10.93
C GLY A 57 -10.52 15.65 12.05
N GLN A 58 -9.23 15.80 11.77
CA GLN A 58 -8.23 16.21 12.76
C GLN A 58 -8.18 17.73 12.91
N ARG A 59 -8.03 18.18 14.16
CA ARG A 59 -7.98 19.62 14.48
C ARG A 59 -6.83 20.30 13.74
N GLY A 60 -7.15 21.32 12.95
CA GLY A 60 -6.16 22.10 12.21
C GLY A 60 -5.64 21.43 10.93
N LEU A 61 -6.18 20.26 10.52
CA LEU A 61 -5.77 19.56 9.30
C LEU A 61 -6.90 19.37 8.28
N SER A 62 -8.10 19.89 8.56
CA SER A 62 -9.21 19.90 7.61
C SER A 62 -8.82 20.55 6.29
N PHE A 63 -9.32 20.01 5.18
CA PHE A 63 -9.09 20.55 3.86
C PHE A 63 -9.78 21.90 3.70
N THR A 64 -9.06 22.84 3.10
CA THR A 64 -9.66 24.08 2.59
C THR A 64 -10.56 23.79 1.39
N LYS A 65 -11.47 24.71 1.07
CA LYS A 65 -12.34 24.61 -0.11
C LYS A 65 -11.56 24.41 -1.42
N ALA A 66 -10.42 25.11 -1.57
CA ALA A 66 -9.56 24.98 -2.74
C ALA A 66 -8.91 23.58 -2.84
N GLN A 67 -8.42 23.03 -1.73
CA GLN A 67 -7.90 21.66 -1.69
C GLN A 67 -9.00 20.64 -1.99
N ALA A 68 -10.18 20.82 -1.40
CA ALA A 68 -11.34 19.95 -1.61
C ALA A 68 -11.72 19.88 -3.10
N GLN A 69 -11.79 21.02 -3.79
CA GLN A 69 -12.13 21.06 -5.22
C GLN A 69 -11.12 20.30 -6.09
N ARG A 70 -9.82 20.42 -5.77
CA ARG A 70 -8.75 19.69 -6.49
C ARG A 70 -8.81 18.20 -6.20
N LEU A 71 -9.00 17.80 -4.95
CA LEU A 71 -9.19 16.40 -4.55
C LEU A 71 -10.41 15.79 -5.22
N LEU A 72 -11.56 16.48 -5.22
CA LEU A 72 -12.80 15.98 -5.84
C LEU A 72 -12.62 15.59 -7.30
N SER A 73 -11.83 16.37 -8.06
CA SER A 73 -11.52 16.07 -9.46
C SER A 73 -10.78 14.74 -9.60
N LEU A 74 -9.78 14.48 -8.75
CA LEU A 74 -9.01 13.23 -8.74
C LEU A 74 -9.84 12.04 -8.23
N LEU A 75 -10.60 12.23 -7.15
CA LEU A 75 -11.40 11.18 -6.52
C LEU A 75 -12.55 10.71 -7.43
N LYS A 76 -13.22 11.63 -8.13
CA LYS A 76 -14.26 11.28 -9.12
C LYS A 76 -13.68 10.51 -10.31
N ARG A 77 -12.43 10.79 -10.69
CA ARG A 77 -11.71 9.99 -11.69
C ARG A 77 -11.44 8.58 -11.18
N LEU A 78 -10.95 8.42 -9.94
CA LEU A 78 -10.72 7.09 -9.35
C LEU A 78 -11.97 6.20 -9.32
N ARG A 79 -13.14 6.79 -9.07
CA ARG A 79 -14.43 6.09 -9.12
C ARG A 79 -14.78 5.52 -10.49
N THR A 80 -14.43 6.23 -11.56
CA THR A 80 -14.90 5.94 -12.92
C THR A 80 -13.95 5.05 -13.72
N LEU A 81 -12.68 4.95 -13.31
CA LEU A 81 -11.70 4.12 -14.00
C LEU A 81 -12.09 2.64 -13.92
N PRO A 82 -12.23 1.92 -15.05
CA PRO A 82 -12.48 0.48 -15.03
C PRO A 82 -11.27 -0.29 -14.50
N ASP A 83 -10.06 0.23 -14.76
CA ASP A 83 -8.78 -0.33 -14.39
C ASP A 83 -7.85 0.80 -13.91
N LEU A 84 -7.28 0.65 -12.72
CA LEU A 84 -6.37 1.63 -12.14
C LEU A 84 -4.93 1.12 -12.26
N LYS A 85 -4.22 1.63 -13.26
CA LYS A 85 -2.83 1.24 -13.54
C LYS A 85 -1.84 1.86 -12.53
N PRO A 86 -0.71 1.19 -12.24
CA PRO A 86 0.29 1.70 -11.30
C PRO A 86 0.80 3.12 -11.59
N LYS A 87 1.12 3.41 -12.86
CA LYS A 87 1.61 4.74 -13.29
C LYS A 87 0.57 5.85 -13.09
N GLU A 88 -0.71 5.52 -13.20
CA GLU A 88 -1.77 6.50 -12.94
C GLU A 88 -1.92 6.73 -11.44
N ALA A 89 -1.85 5.67 -10.63
CA ALA A 89 -1.88 5.80 -9.17
C ALA A 89 -0.69 6.61 -8.64
N GLU A 90 0.52 6.40 -9.16
CA GLU A 90 1.72 7.18 -8.82
C GLU A 90 1.53 8.67 -9.14
N LYS A 91 1.02 9.00 -10.33
CA LYS A 91 0.73 10.40 -10.70
C LYS A 91 -0.28 11.05 -9.75
N ILE A 92 -1.33 10.32 -9.38
CA ILE A 92 -2.36 10.82 -8.46
C ILE A 92 -1.78 11.02 -7.05
N LEU A 93 -0.94 10.09 -6.57
CA LEU A 93 -0.23 10.22 -5.30
C LEU A 93 0.64 11.49 -5.28
N VAL A 94 1.46 11.69 -6.32
CA VAL A 94 2.31 12.89 -6.45
C VAL A 94 1.46 14.17 -6.48
N GLU A 95 0.37 14.20 -7.23
CA GLU A 95 -0.52 15.37 -7.27
C GLU A 95 -1.12 15.67 -5.89
N ILE A 96 -1.52 14.63 -5.14
CA ILE A 96 -2.03 14.79 -3.78
C ILE A 96 -0.93 15.31 -2.85
N GLU A 97 0.18 14.59 -2.74
CA GLU A 97 1.21 14.82 -1.72
C GLU A 97 2.03 16.09 -1.99
N ASP A 98 2.40 16.36 -3.24
CA ASP A 98 3.27 17.50 -3.58
C ASP A 98 2.50 18.79 -3.87
N LYS A 99 1.27 18.68 -4.38
CA LYS A 99 0.56 19.83 -4.95
C LYS A 99 -0.70 20.23 -4.19
N ILE A 100 -1.32 19.31 -3.45
CA ILE A 100 -2.58 19.57 -2.75
C ILE A 100 -2.36 19.69 -1.24
N LEU A 101 -1.62 18.75 -0.63
CA LEU A 101 -1.42 18.75 0.81
C LEU A 101 -0.51 19.90 1.26
N THR A 102 -0.83 20.46 2.42
CA THR A 102 0.09 21.35 3.13
C THR A 102 1.20 20.53 3.81
N PRO A 103 2.34 21.15 4.17
CA PRO A 103 3.39 20.46 4.91
C PRO A 103 2.92 19.80 6.22
N ALA A 104 1.97 20.43 6.93
CA ALA A 104 1.41 19.88 8.16
C ALA A 104 0.55 18.62 7.91
N GLN A 105 -0.25 18.63 6.84
CA GLN A 105 -1.06 17.49 6.42
C GLN A 105 -0.19 16.33 5.92
N LEU A 106 0.83 16.62 5.11
CA LEU A 106 1.78 15.62 4.63
C LEU A 106 2.53 14.96 5.79
N LYS A 107 3.06 15.75 6.72
CA LYS A 107 3.71 15.23 7.94
C LYS A 107 2.77 14.32 8.74
N TRP A 108 1.49 14.70 8.89
CA TRP A 108 0.51 13.86 9.58
C TRP A 108 0.29 12.54 8.84
N LEU A 109 0.14 12.58 7.51
CA LEU A 109 -0.06 11.41 6.67
C LEU A 109 1.10 10.41 6.81
N ASP A 110 2.34 10.90 6.70
CA ASP A 110 3.55 10.09 6.85
C ASP A 110 3.64 9.46 8.24
N THR A 111 3.36 10.25 9.29
CA THR A 111 3.37 9.77 10.67
C THR A 111 2.37 8.65 10.86
N ARG A 112 1.14 8.81 10.37
CA ARG A 112 0.10 7.77 10.46
C ARG A 112 0.45 6.52 9.66
N ARG A 113 1.09 6.65 8.49
CA ARG A 113 1.59 5.49 7.72
C ARG A 113 2.60 4.68 8.53
N LEU A 114 3.56 5.36 9.17
CA LEU A 114 4.57 4.72 10.02
C LEU A 114 3.95 4.03 11.25
N GLU A 115 2.99 4.68 11.91
CA GLU A 115 2.27 4.09 13.04
C GLU A 115 1.52 2.82 12.64
N LEU A 116 0.76 2.86 11.54
CA LEU A 116 0.06 1.69 11.02
C LEU A 116 1.01 0.56 10.63
N GLN A 117 2.19 0.89 10.10
CA GLN A 117 3.22 -0.11 9.79
C GLN A 117 3.75 -0.77 11.07
N ARG A 118 4.03 0.02 12.11
CA ARG A 118 4.46 -0.49 13.43
C ARG A 118 3.39 -1.34 14.09
N GLU A 119 2.12 -0.91 14.06
CA GLU A 119 1.01 -1.70 14.60
C GLU A 119 0.91 -3.07 13.92
N ARG A 120 1.10 -3.13 12.60
CA ARG A 120 1.11 -4.40 11.86
C ARG A 120 2.30 -5.28 12.24
N GLN A 121 3.48 -4.70 12.45
CA GLN A 121 4.66 -5.44 12.91
C GLN A 121 4.46 -5.99 14.33
N ASN A 122 3.91 -5.18 15.24
CA ASN A 122 3.66 -5.57 16.62
C ASN A 122 2.58 -6.67 16.74
N ARG A 123 1.61 -6.71 15.81
CA ARG A 123 0.61 -7.78 15.72
C ARG A 123 1.13 -9.09 15.11
N GLN A 124 2.35 -9.11 14.57
CA GLN A 124 3.02 -10.31 14.04
C GLN A 124 3.89 -11.04 15.07
N GLY A 125 3.60 -10.90 16.38
CA GLY A 125 4.11 -11.80 17.42
C GLY A 125 3.71 -13.27 17.18
N PRO A 126 4.29 -14.25 17.92
CA PRO A 126 4.19 -15.68 17.61
C PRO A 126 2.73 -16.11 17.40
N PRO A 127 2.45 -16.99 16.42
CA PRO A 127 1.10 -17.26 15.96
C PRO A 127 0.26 -17.81 17.13
N PRO A 128 -0.86 -17.16 17.51
CA PRO A 128 -1.85 -17.84 18.31
C PRO A 128 -2.41 -19.00 17.47
N GLY A 129 -2.57 -20.15 18.14
CA GLY A 129 -2.80 -21.46 17.54
C GLY A 129 -3.76 -21.51 16.35
N GLN A 130 -3.44 -22.43 15.45
CA GLN A 130 -4.22 -22.80 14.28
C GLN A 130 -5.64 -23.21 14.67
N GLY A 131 -6.56 -22.26 14.63
CA GLY A 131 -7.98 -22.52 14.37
C GLY A 131 -8.27 -22.28 12.89
N PRO A 132 -9.16 -23.05 12.24
CA PRO A 132 -9.52 -22.84 10.86
C PRO A 132 -10.26 -21.51 10.73
N ARG A 133 -9.54 -20.43 10.41
CA ARG A 133 -10.17 -19.21 9.90
C ARG A 133 -10.64 -19.50 8.48
N GLN A 134 -11.87 -20.01 8.44
CA GLN A 134 -12.86 -19.85 7.38
C GLN A 134 -12.54 -18.59 6.55
N GLY A 135 -12.44 -18.74 5.23
CA GLY A 135 -11.91 -17.77 4.27
C GLY A 135 -12.41 -16.34 4.44
N GLY A 136 -11.76 -15.62 5.36
CA GLY A 136 -12.03 -14.24 5.66
C GLY A 136 -11.71 -13.39 4.44
N GLN A 137 -12.76 -12.86 3.84
CA GLN A 137 -12.71 -11.74 2.91
C GLN A 137 -11.81 -10.65 3.52
N GLY A 138 -10.54 -10.63 3.12
CA GLY A 138 -9.72 -9.45 3.28
C GLY A 138 -10.42 -8.26 2.59
N PRO A 139 -10.13 -7.01 2.98
CA PRO A 139 -10.84 -5.79 2.57
C PRO A 139 -10.77 -5.44 1.05
N GLY A 140 -10.55 -6.42 0.19
CA GLY A 140 -10.63 -6.33 -1.26
C GLY A 140 -11.07 -7.65 -1.93
N GLY A 141 -11.75 -8.57 -1.22
CA GLY A 141 -11.99 -9.97 -1.65
C GLY A 141 -12.16 -10.22 -3.15
N ARG A 142 -13.07 -9.51 -3.83
CA ARG A 142 -13.29 -9.66 -5.28
C ARG A 142 -12.35 -8.81 -6.16
N ALA A 143 -11.98 -7.60 -5.72
CA ALA A 143 -11.08 -6.73 -6.50
C ALA A 143 -9.64 -7.29 -6.46
N PHE A 144 -9.16 -7.70 -5.30
CA PHE A 144 -7.87 -8.36 -5.13
C PHE A 144 -7.79 -9.67 -5.92
N GLN A 145 -8.88 -10.44 -5.98
CA GLN A 145 -8.95 -11.65 -6.81
C GLN A 145 -8.81 -11.33 -8.30
N ALA A 146 -9.43 -10.25 -8.79
CA ALA A 146 -9.25 -9.79 -10.17
C ALA A 146 -7.77 -9.50 -10.48
N LEU A 147 -7.06 -8.83 -9.56
CA LEU A 147 -5.62 -8.59 -9.70
C LEU A 147 -4.83 -9.91 -9.80
N LEU A 148 -5.13 -10.90 -8.94
CA LEU A 148 -4.45 -12.21 -8.99
C LEU A 148 -4.70 -12.94 -10.32
N GLN A 149 -5.87 -12.76 -10.93
CA GLN A 149 -6.25 -13.34 -12.22
C GLN A 149 -5.71 -12.54 -13.42
N GLY A 150 -5.20 -11.33 -13.21
CA GLY A 150 -4.71 -10.46 -14.28
C GLY A 150 -5.81 -9.66 -14.97
N GLU A 151 -7.00 -9.65 -14.38
CA GLU A 151 -8.15 -8.86 -14.82
C GLU A 151 -7.97 -7.37 -14.44
N PRO A 152 -8.72 -6.47 -15.10
CA PRO A 152 -8.81 -5.07 -14.70
C PRO A 152 -9.04 -4.90 -13.19
N PHE A 153 -8.18 -4.11 -12.54
CA PHE A 153 -8.20 -3.93 -11.10
C PHE A 153 -8.37 -2.47 -10.73
N ASN A 154 -9.45 -2.18 -10.01
CA ASN A 154 -9.61 -0.90 -9.33
C ASN A 154 -10.23 -1.12 -7.94
N PRO A 155 -9.50 -0.83 -6.83
CA PRO A 155 -10.00 -1.01 -5.47
C PRO A 155 -11.15 -0.05 -5.11
N PHE A 156 -11.41 0.98 -5.93
CA PHE A 156 -12.42 2.01 -5.68
C PHE A 156 -13.77 1.73 -6.34
N ARG A 157 -13.93 0.59 -7.03
CA ARG A 157 -15.21 0.22 -7.67
C ARG A 157 -16.15 -0.55 -6.75
N GLN A 158 -15.63 -1.22 -5.72
CA GLN A 158 -16.41 -2.06 -4.81
C GLN A 158 -15.66 -2.33 -3.51
N GLY A 159 -16.40 -2.73 -2.47
CA GLY A 159 -15.85 -3.04 -1.15
C GLY A 159 -15.32 -1.81 -0.43
N ARG A 160 -14.47 -2.04 0.57
CA ARG A 160 -14.02 -0.99 1.50
C ARG A 160 -13.36 0.21 0.83
N GLY A 161 -12.56 -0.02 -0.22
CA GLY A 161 -11.91 1.08 -0.95
C GLY A 161 -12.92 2.04 -1.60
N ALA A 162 -14.02 1.51 -2.13
CA ALA A 162 -15.11 2.33 -2.68
C ALA A 162 -15.87 3.09 -1.58
N GLU A 163 -16.13 2.44 -0.44
CA GLU A 163 -16.79 3.07 0.72
C GLU A 163 -15.96 4.25 1.26
N ASP A 164 -14.65 4.05 1.46
CA ASP A 164 -13.73 5.11 1.90
C ASP A 164 -13.68 6.26 0.88
N LEU A 165 -13.70 5.96 -0.42
CA LEU A 165 -13.72 6.96 -1.49
C LEU A 165 -15.02 7.78 -1.49
N GLU A 166 -16.18 7.13 -1.45
CA GLU A 166 -17.48 7.82 -1.45
C GLU A 166 -17.65 8.67 -0.18
N ALA A 167 -17.20 8.16 0.98
CA ALA A 167 -17.23 8.93 2.23
C ALA A 167 -16.35 10.19 2.15
N LEU A 168 -15.17 10.10 1.54
CA LEU A 168 -14.31 11.26 1.32
C LEU A 168 -14.94 12.24 0.34
N ILE A 169 -15.47 11.78 -0.80
CA ILE A 169 -16.16 12.63 -1.77
C ILE A 169 -17.32 13.37 -1.09
N ALA A 170 -18.20 12.66 -0.40
CA ALA A 170 -19.37 13.23 0.26
C ALA A 170 -19.02 14.24 1.37
N ARG A 171 -17.83 14.11 1.99
CA ARG A 171 -17.33 15.10 2.97
C ARG A 171 -16.77 16.33 2.26
N LEU A 172 -15.99 16.15 1.21
CA LEU A 172 -15.38 17.23 0.45
C LEU A 172 -16.40 18.06 -0.33
N GLU A 173 -17.50 17.46 -0.79
CA GLU A 173 -18.59 18.18 -1.46
C GLU A 173 -19.33 19.18 -0.56
N ARG A 174 -19.14 19.10 0.77
CA ARG A 174 -19.73 20.03 1.75
C ARG A 174 -18.81 21.21 2.11
N ARG A 175 -17.62 21.30 1.50
CA ARG A 175 -16.62 22.36 1.75
C ARG A 175 -16.84 23.58 0.86
#